data_AF-A0A5S4FD85-F1
#
_entry.id   AF-A0A5S4FD85-F1
#
_cell.length_a   1.000
_cell.length_b   1.000
_cell.length_c   1.000
_cell.angle_alpha   90.00
_cell.angle_beta   90.00
_cell.angle_gamma   90.00
#
_symmetry.space_group_name_H-M   'P 1'
#
loop_
_entity.id
_entity.type
_entity.pdbx_description
1 polymer ?
#
loop_
_entity_poly.entity_id
_entity_poly.type
_entity_poly.pdbx_seq_one_letter_code
_entity_poly.pdbx_strand_id
1 'polypeptide(L)'
;AVERLVMRYLAAFGPASVMDVQMWSGLTRLRGVVEAMPYLRKYHDTEGRVLYDLPDAPLAAADAPAPVRFLPWFDNLMVAFADRSRMMTAEQRKAVCVGAIIYPTFLVDGTVGGMWDLKGGVLTVEPFHPLPDEVMGELAAEGARLMAFAGVEEGSITWRPPRSSATT
;
A
#
# COMPACT_ATOMS: atom_id res chain seq x y z
N ALA A 1 4.86 -19.05 19.44
CA ALA A 1 5.65 -18.35 18.39
C ALA A 1 4.76 -17.83 17.28
N VAL A 2 3.89 -18.67 16.71
CA VAL A 2 2.94 -18.29 15.65
C VAL A 2 1.97 -17.19 16.07
N GLU A 3 1.36 -17.26 17.26
CA GLU A 3 0.48 -16.18 17.76
C GLU A 3 1.18 -14.81 17.81
N ARG A 4 2.46 -14.77 18.23
CA ARG A 4 3.24 -13.51 18.22
C ARG A 4 3.47 -12.99 16.81
N LEU A 5 3.62 -13.86 15.82
CA LEU A 5 3.73 -13.47 14.42
C LEU A 5 2.41 -12.87 13.91
N VAL A 6 1.28 -13.51 14.23
CA VAL A 6 -0.07 -13.00 13.93
C VAL A 6 -0.26 -11.62 14.55
N MET A 7 0.05 -11.44 15.84
CA MET A 7 -0.10 -10.14 16.50
C MET A 7 0.77 -9.05 15.87
N ARG A 8 2.02 -9.37 15.48
CA ARG A 8 2.90 -8.41 14.79
C ARG A 8 2.39 -8.04 13.41
N TYR A 9 1.83 -9.00 12.69
CA TYR A 9 1.20 -8.74 11.40
C TYR A 9 -0.01 -7.80 11.58
N LEU A 10 -0.91 -8.10 12.52
CA LEU A 10 -2.08 -7.27 12.79
C LEU A 10 -1.72 -5.87 13.28
N ALA A 11 -0.66 -5.74 14.10
CA ALA A 11 -0.16 -4.43 14.52
C ALA A 11 0.28 -3.52 13.35
N ALA A 12 0.69 -4.12 12.23
CA ALA A 12 1.17 -3.38 11.05
C ALA A 12 0.10 -3.23 9.96
N PHE A 13 -0.77 -4.22 9.81
CA PHE A 13 -1.64 -4.39 8.63
C PHE A 13 -3.10 -4.69 8.97
N GLY A 14 -3.46 -4.72 10.26
CA GLY A 14 -4.84 -4.92 10.71
C GLY A 14 -5.75 -3.73 10.35
N PRO A 15 -7.09 -3.95 10.30
CA PRO A 15 -7.77 -5.24 10.35
C PRO A 15 -7.53 -6.10 9.11
N ALA A 16 -7.35 -7.41 9.29
CA ALA A 16 -7.00 -8.33 8.20
C ALA A 16 -7.58 -9.74 8.37
N SER A 17 -7.77 -10.46 7.26
CA SER A 17 -8.26 -11.83 7.29
C SER A 17 -7.15 -12.83 7.60
N VAL A 18 -7.52 -14.05 8.01
CA VAL A 18 -6.57 -15.17 8.17
C VAL A 18 -5.79 -15.43 6.86
N MET A 19 -6.44 -15.26 5.71
CA MET A 19 -5.79 -15.46 4.41
C MET A 19 -4.68 -14.44 4.17
N ASP A 20 -4.88 -13.19 4.59
CA ASP A 20 -3.87 -12.14 4.44
C ASP A 20 -2.62 -12.48 5.27
N VAL A 21 -2.80 -12.93 6.52
CA VAL A 21 -1.68 -13.39 7.37
C VAL A 21 -0.91 -14.53 6.69
N GLN A 22 -1.64 -15.51 6.14
CA GLN A 22 -1.03 -16.67 5.48
C GLN A 22 -0.26 -16.26 4.22
N MET A 23 -0.82 -15.38 3.40
CA MET A 23 -0.17 -14.90 2.19
C MET A 23 1.10 -14.10 2.49
N TRP A 24 1.07 -13.28 3.55
CA TRP A 24 2.23 -12.51 3.97
C TRP A 24 3.32 -13.39 4.60
N SER A 25 2.95 -14.32 5.49
CA SER A 25 3.93 -15.11 6.24
C SER A 25 4.39 -16.39 5.52
N GLY A 26 3.70 -16.82 4.46
CA GLY A 26 3.87 -18.12 3.82
C GLY A 26 3.44 -19.32 4.68
N LEU A 27 2.84 -19.09 5.85
CA LEU A 27 2.34 -20.16 6.71
C LEU A 27 0.93 -20.56 6.27
N THR A 28 0.56 -21.81 6.55
CA THR A 28 -0.77 -22.32 6.25
C THR A 28 -1.46 -22.81 7.52
N ARG A 29 -2.77 -23.08 7.45
CA ARG A 29 -3.60 -23.61 8.55
C ARG A 29 -3.62 -22.69 9.77
N LEU A 30 -3.54 -21.37 9.56
CA LEU A 30 -3.56 -20.39 10.66
C LEU A 30 -4.94 -20.16 11.28
N ARG A 31 -6.01 -20.67 10.66
CA ARG A 31 -7.39 -20.50 11.14
C ARG A 31 -7.55 -20.85 12.62
N GLY A 32 -7.16 -22.07 13.01
CA GLY A 32 -7.30 -22.52 14.40
C GLY A 32 -6.45 -21.72 15.38
N VAL A 33 -5.30 -21.20 14.95
CA VAL A 33 -4.45 -20.32 15.78
C VAL A 33 -5.17 -19.00 16.04
N VAL A 34 -5.69 -18.36 14.99
CA VAL A 34 -6.40 -17.08 15.11
C VAL A 34 -7.71 -17.23 15.89
N GLU A 35 -8.46 -18.30 15.65
CA GLU A 35 -9.72 -18.58 16.37
C GLU A 35 -9.48 -18.90 17.86
N ALA A 36 -8.30 -19.41 18.23
CA ALA A 36 -7.88 -19.62 19.62
C ALA A 36 -7.39 -18.33 20.32
N MET A 37 -7.40 -17.17 19.64
CA MET A 37 -7.06 -15.86 20.20
C MET A 37 -8.34 -15.02 20.40
N PRO A 38 -9.17 -15.33 21.43
CA PRO A 38 -10.51 -14.74 21.58
C PRO A 38 -10.51 -13.25 21.89
N TYR A 39 -9.36 -12.69 22.26
CA TYR A 39 -9.18 -11.27 22.55
C TYR A 39 -9.07 -10.41 21.28
N LEU A 40 -8.87 -11.00 20.09
CA LEU A 40 -8.85 -10.23 18.85
C LEU A 40 -10.24 -9.67 18.54
N ARG A 41 -10.28 -8.39 18.15
CA ARG A 41 -11.50 -7.76 17.63
C ARG A 41 -11.85 -8.37 16.28
N LYS A 42 -13.16 -8.44 15.99
CA LYS A 42 -13.68 -8.91 14.72
C LYS A 42 -14.44 -7.78 14.03
N TYR A 43 -14.11 -7.56 12.77
CA TYR A 43 -14.84 -6.68 11.86
C TYR A 43 -15.30 -7.49 10.65
N HIS A 44 -16.15 -6.87 9.83
CA HIS A 44 -16.58 -7.42 8.56
C HIS A 44 -16.30 -6.40 7.47
N ASP A 45 -15.74 -6.86 6.35
CA ASP A 45 -15.66 -6.05 5.15
C ASP A 45 -17.02 -5.95 4.44
N THR A 46 -17.06 -5.22 3.32
CA THR A 46 -18.26 -5.04 2.50
C THR A 46 -18.80 -6.33 1.89
N GLU A 47 -18.00 -7.40 1.84
CA GLU A 47 -18.39 -8.73 1.36
C GLU A 47 -18.78 -9.66 2.52
N GLY A 48 -18.73 -9.18 3.76
CA GLY A 48 -19.03 -9.94 4.97
C GLY A 48 -17.87 -10.81 5.48
N ARG A 49 -16.66 -10.70 4.91
CA ARG A 49 -15.47 -11.45 5.32
C ARG A 49 -15.03 -10.98 6.71
N VAL A 50 -14.74 -11.93 7.59
CA VAL A 50 -14.24 -11.63 8.94
C VAL A 50 -12.80 -11.12 8.85
N LEU A 51 -12.58 -9.91 9.38
CA LEU A 51 -11.28 -9.31 9.61
C LEU A 51 -10.97 -9.30 11.10
N TYR A 52 -9.72 -9.59 11.46
CA TYR A 52 -9.23 -9.61 12.82
C TYR A 52 -8.33 -8.40 13.07
N ASP A 53 -8.36 -7.87 14.29
CA ASP A 53 -7.43 -6.82 14.71
C ASP A 53 -7.11 -6.89 16.21
N LEU A 54 -6.09 -6.16 16.64
CA LEU A 54 -5.70 -6.11 18.05
C LEU A 54 -6.75 -5.36 18.89
N PRO A 55 -6.93 -5.74 20.17
CA PRO A 55 -7.86 -5.09 21.09
C PRO A 55 -7.67 -3.58 21.24
N ASP A 56 -6.46 -3.06 21.06
CA ASP A 56 -6.15 -1.64 21.26
C ASP A 56 -5.65 -0.97 19.97
N ALA A 57 -5.76 -1.64 18.82
CA ALA A 57 -5.37 -1.05 17.55
C ALA A 57 -6.28 0.15 17.22
N PRO A 58 -5.70 1.30 16.85
CA PRO A 58 -6.48 2.44 16.40
C PRO A 58 -7.10 2.12 15.05
N LEU A 59 -8.41 2.36 14.92
CA LEU A 59 -9.10 2.32 13.63
C LEU A 59 -9.34 3.75 13.17
N ALA A 60 -8.85 4.09 11.99
CA ALA A 60 -9.09 5.41 11.41
C ALA A 60 -10.60 5.59 11.15
N ALA A 61 -11.08 6.83 11.30
CA ALA A 61 -12.42 7.18 10.85
C ALA A 61 -12.53 6.96 9.34
N ALA A 62 -13.72 6.60 8.86
CA ALA A 62 -13.91 6.27 7.44
C ALA A 62 -13.66 7.46 6.50
N ASP A 63 -13.80 8.68 7.01
CA ASP A 63 -13.55 9.95 6.32
C ASP A 63 -12.18 10.56 6.68
N ALA A 64 -11.33 9.84 7.41
CA ALA A 64 -9.98 10.30 7.70
C ALA A 64 -9.19 10.43 6.38
N PRO A 65 -8.61 11.61 6.08
CA PRO A 65 -7.85 11.79 4.84
C PRO A 65 -6.66 10.84 4.77
N ALA A 66 -6.50 10.14 3.65
CA ALA A 66 -5.33 9.32 3.36
C ALA A 66 -4.32 10.14 2.53
N PRO A 67 -3.22 10.62 3.14
CA PRO A 67 -2.30 11.55 2.47
C PRO A 67 -1.55 10.87 1.32
N VAL A 68 -1.09 11.68 0.35
CA VAL A 68 -0.18 11.18 -0.68
C VAL A 68 1.12 10.66 -0.07
N ARG A 69 1.61 9.53 -0.56
CA ARG A 69 2.86 8.89 -0.10
C ARG A 69 3.60 8.23 -1.24
N PHE A 70 4.89 8.48 -1.36
CA PHE A 70 5.77 7.69 -2.23
C PHE A 70 6.20 6.42 -1.50
N LEU A 71 5.85 5.27 -2.07
CA LEU A 71 6.23 3.94 -1.60
C LEU A 71 7.42 3.44 -2.41
N PRO A 72 8.51 2.98 -1.77
CA PRO A 72 9.67 2.46 -2.47
C PRO A 72 9.38 1.11 -3.12
N TRP A 73 10.38 0.59 -3.84
CA TRP A 73 10.41 -0.79 -4.27
C TRP A 73 10.08 -1.73 -3.11
N PHE A 74 9.21 -2.72 -3.37
CA PHE A 74 8.86 -3.77 -2.40
C PHE A 74 8.25 -3.28 -1.09
N ASP A 75 7.61 -2.10 -1.08
CA ASP A 75 6.91 -1.66 0.11
C ASP A 75 5.88 -2.71 0.59
N ASN A 76 5.86 -2.97 1.90
CA ASN A 76 5.01 -4.00 2.46
C ASN A 76 3.52 -3.75 2.21
N LEU A 77 3.06 -2.50 2.07
CA LEU A 77 1.66 -2.21 1.75
C LEU A 77 1.23 -2.86 0.43
N MET A 78 2.16 -3.02 -0.52
CA MET A 78 1.91 -3.68 -1.80
C MET A 78 1.86 -5.20 -1.70
N VAL A 79 2.47 -5.79 -0.65
CA VAL A 79 2.65 -7.25 -0.50
C VAL A 79 2.01 -7.89 0.75
N ALA A 80 1.48 -7.11 1.69
CA ALA A 80 0.96 -7.59 2.98
C ALA A 80 -0.42 -8.26 2.94
N PHE A 81 -1.24 -8.00 1.92
CA PHE A 81 -2.61 -8.56 1.81
C PHE A 81 -2.73 -9.65 0.75
N ALA A 82 -3.57 -10.64 0.98
CA ALA A 82 -3.96 -11.60 -0.07
C ALA A 82 -4.73 -10.87 -1.18
N ASP A 83 -5.64 -10.00 -0.76
CA ASP A 83 -6.45 -9.19 -1.65
C ASP A 83 -5.74 -7.87 -2.01
N ARG A 84 -5.22 -7.81 -3.25
CA ARG A 84 -4.54 -6.62 -3.78
C ARG A 84 -5.50 -5.52 -4.23
N SER A 85 -6.79 -5.83 -4.39
CA SER A 85 -7.78 -4.83 -4.82
C SER A 85 -7.94 -3.70 -3.81
N ARG A 86 -7.54 -3.93 -2.55
CA ARG A 86 -7.48 -2.91 -1.48
C ARG A 86 -6.59 -1.71 -1.81
N MET A 87 -5.57 -1.89 -2.64
CA MET A 87 -4.60 -0.84 -2.96
C MET A 87 -4.62 -0.42 -4.42
N MET A 88 -5.01 -1.31 -5.34
CA MET A 88 -4.84 -1.09 -6.77
C MET A 88 -5.83 -1.92 -7.59
N THR A 89 -6.21 -1.43 -8.76
CA THR A 89 -7.00 -2.22 -9.72
C THR A 89 -6.18 -3.37 -10.30
N ALA A 90 -6.86 -4.34 -10.93
CA ALA A 90 -6.18 -5.45 -11.60
C ALA A 90 -5.24 -4.97 -12.72
N GLU A 91 -5.59 -3.88 -13.41
CA GLU A 91 -4.77 -3.29 -14.46
C GLU A 91 -3.51 -2.63 -13.88
N GLN A 92 -3.68 -1.79 -12.85
CA GLN A 92 -2.55 -1.18 -12.14
C GLN A 92 -1.62 -2.25 -11.57
N ARG A 93 -2.17 -3.33 -11.02
CA ARG A 93 -1.38 -4.47 -10.53
C ARG A 93 -0.50 -5.10 -11.60
N LYS A 94 -0.98 -5.23 -12.85
CA LYS A 94 -0.15 -5.78 -13.94
C LYS A 94 1.05 -4.88 -14.26
N ALA A 95 0.91 -3.57 -14.09
CA ALA A 95 2.00 -2.62 -14.27
C ALA A 95 2.96 -2.59 -13.07
N VAL A 96 2.43 -2.63 -11.84
CA VAL A 96 3.21 -2.50 -10.59
C VAL A 96 3.90 -3.80 -10.18
N CYS A 97 3.27 -4.95 -10.40
CA CYS A 97 3.74 -6.26 -9.94
C CYS A 97 4.13 -7.13 -11.14
N VAL A 98 5.39 -7.02 -11.60
CA VAL A 98 5.90 -7.73 -12.78
C VAL A 98 6.83 -8.86 -12.35
N GLY A 99 6.35 -10.10 -12.47
CA GLY A 99 7.08 -11.26 -11.98
C GLY A 99 7.30 -11.17 -10.47
N ALA A 100 8.56 -11.24 -10.04
CA ALA A 100 8.95 -11.07 -8.64
C ALA A 100 9.24 -9.61 -8.25
N ILE A 101 8.98 -8.64 -9.12
CA ILE A 101 9.32 -7.23 -8.91
C ILE A 101 8.07 -6.44 -8.53
N ILE A 102 8.20 -5.58 -7.51
CA ILE A 102 7.19 -4.60 -7.10
C ILE A 102 7.76 -3.20 -7.30
N TYR A 103 7.26 -2.48 -8.29
CA TYR A 103 7.75 -1.14 -8.64
C TYR A 103 7.38 -0.09 -7.58
N PRO A 104 8.15 1.01 -7.47
CA PRO A 104 7.81 2.13 -6.62
C PRO A 104 6.51 2.76 -7.10
N THR A 105 5.62 3.03 -6.15
CA THR A 105 4.30 3.60 -6.42
C THR A 105 4.08 4.82 -5.56
N PHE A 106 3.13 5.68 -5.94
CA PHE A 106 2.62 6.68 -5.03
C PHE A 106 1.14 6.45 -4.75
N LEU A 107 0.73 6.77 -3.53
CA LEU A 107 -0.66 6.71 -3.12
C LEU A 107 -1.34 8.05 -3.34
N VAL A 108 -2.61 8.01 -3.73
CA VAL A 108 -3.58 9.09 -3.71
C VAL A 108 -4.82 8.54 -3.03
N ASP A 109 -5.24 9.17 -1.94
CA ASP A 109 -6.40 8.74 -1.13
C ASP A 109 -6.36 7.24 -0.78
N GLY A 110 -5.19 6.77 -0.31
CA GLY A 110 -4.98 5.40 0.14
C GLY A 110 -4.83 4.34 -0.96
N THR A 111 -4.98 4.69 -2.23
CA THR A 111 -4.85 3.77 -3.37
C THR A 111 -3.74 4.19 -4.32
N VAL A 112 -3.26 3.27 -5.15
CA VAL A 112 -2.17 3.53 -6.10
C VAL A 112 -2.62 4.52 -7.18
N GLY A 113 -2.01 5.70 -7.18
CA GLY A 113 -2.23 6.75 -8.19
C GLY A 113 -1.25 6.71 -9.36
N GLY A 114 -0.11 6.02 -9.21
CA GLY A 114 0.92 5.94 -10.24
C GLY A 114 2.23 5.33 -9.76
N MET A 115 3.25 5.45 -10.61
CA MET A 115 4.61 5.00 -10.35
C MET A 115 5.59 6.17 -10.30
N TRP A 116 6.76 5.92 -9.72
CA TRP A 116 7.83 6.91 -9.68
C TRP A 116 9.21 6.27 -9.78
N ASP A 117 10.21 7.11 -10.11
CA ASP A 117 11.62 6.77 -10.05
C ASP A 117 12.42 8.00 -9.60
N LEU A 118 13.54 7.79 -8.90
CA LEU A 118 14.46 8.85 -8.50
C LEU A 118 15.85 8.49 -8.99
N LYS A 119 16.34 9.22 -9.99
CA LYS A 119 17.64 8.97 -10.61
C LYS A 119 18.36 10.27 -10.92
N GLY A 120 19.62 10.37 -10.51
CA GLY A 120 20.46 11.54 -10.79
C GLY A 120 19.86 12.87 -10.32
N GLY A 121 19.18 12.86 -9.18
CA GLY A 121 18.50 14.04 -8.63
C GLY A 121 17.15 14.38 -9.28
N VAL A 122 16.67 13.57 -10.22
CA VAL A 122 15.38 13.79 -10.88
C VAL A 122 14.34 12.79 -10.38
N LEU A 123 13.30 13.30 -9.70
CA LEU A 123 12.12 12.52 -9.35
C LEU A 123 11.15 12.51 -10.54
N THR A 124 11.00 11.37 -11.19
CA THR A 124 10.03 11.17 -12.27
C THR A 124 8.74 10.62 -11.69
N VAL A 125 7.62 11.29 -11.94
CA VAL A 125 6.28 10.87 -11.48
C VAL A 125 5.42 10.52 -12.70
N GLU A 126 4.84 9.33 -12.72
CA GLU A 126 4.02 8.80 -13.81
C GLU A 126 2.65 8.34 -13.29
N PRO A 127 1.62 9.21 -13.36
CA PRO A 127 0.26 8.86 -12.95
C PRO A 127 -0.37 7.76 -13.81
N PHE A 128 -1.35 7.04 -13.28
CA PHE A 128 -2.20 6.14 -14.07
C PHE A 128 -3.39 6.86 -14.73
N HIS A 129 -3.78 8.02 -14.20
CA HIS A 129 -4.86 8.85 -14.71
C HIS A 129 -4.52 10.33 -14.48
N PRO A 130 -5.20 11.27 -15.17
CA PRO A 130 -5.10 12.68 -14.83
C PRO A 130 -5.36 12.90 -13.34
N LEU A 131 -4.57 13.78 -12.73
CA LEU A 131 -4.68 14.14 -11.32
C LEU A 131 -5.14 15.60 -11.19
N PRO A 132 -5.96 15.94 -10.18
CA PRO A 132 -6.27 17.32 -9.86
C PRO A 132 -5.02 18.11 -9.46
N ASP A 133 -5.01 19.42 -9.72
CA ASP A 133 -3.88 20.31 -9.39
C ASP A 133 -3.51 20.28 -7.90
N GLU A 134 -4.50 20.10 -7.03
CA GLU A 134 -4.29 19.94 -5.58
C GLU A 134 -3.42 18.72 -5.25
N VAL A 135 -3.76 17.54 -5.80
CA VAL A 135 -3.00 16.30 -5.62
C VAL A 135 -1.58 16.43 -6.21
N MET A 136 -1.45 17.10 -7.36
CA MET A 136 -0.15 17.38 -7.97
C MET A 136 0.73 18.25 -7.04
N GLY A 137 0.12 19.24 -6.37
CA GLY A 137 0.78 20.06 -5.36
C GLY A 137 1.22 19.26 -4.12
N GLU A 138 0.36 18.38 -3.62
CA GLU A 138 0.71 17.50 -2.49
C GLU A 138 1.85 16.53 -2.84
N LEU A 139 1.81 15.94 -4.03
CA LEU A 139 2.88 15.07 -4.54
C LEU A 139 4.19 15.83 -4.71
N ALA A 140 4.16 17.08 -5.15
CA ALA A 140 5.35 17.91 -5.23
C ALA A 140 5.97 18.14 -3.83
N ALA A 141 5.13 18.44 -2.83
CA ALA A 141 5.57 18.65 -1.46
C ALA A 141 6.13 17.36 -0.81
N GLU A 142 5.49 16.21 -1.03
CA GLU A 142 6.00 14.91 -0.60
C GLU A 142 7.27 14.52 -1.35
N GLY A 143 7.36 14.84 -2.64
CA GLY A 143 8.52 14.57 -3.49
C GLY A 143 9.75 15.33 -3.03
N ALA A 144 9.58 16.58 -2.59
CA ALA A 144 10.66 17.35 -1.97
C ALA A 144 11.17 16.67 -0.68
N ARG A 145 10.27 16.15 0.17
CA ARG A 145 10.66 15.39 1.38
C ARG A 145 11.40 14.10 1.04
N LEU A 146 10.92 13.37 0.04
CA LEU A 146 11.57 12.15 -0.46
C LEU A 146 12.98 12.44 -1.00
N MET A 147 13.14 13.49 -1.82
CA MET A 147 14.44 13.88 -2.37
C MET A 147 15.41 14.28 -1.24
N ALA A 148 14.96 15.08 -0.27
CA ALA A 148 15.75 15.43 0.89
C ALA A 148 16.17 14.18 1.71
N PHE A 149 15.23 13.25 1.95
CA PHE A 149 15.51 11.97 2.61
C PHE A 149 16.55 11.14 1.84
N ALA A 150 16.53 11.19 0.51
CA ALA A 150 17.48 10.50 -0.35
C ALA A 150 18.82 11.25 -0.54
N GLY A 151 19.03 12.38 0.13
CA GLY A 151 20.25 13.19 0.02
C GLY A 151 20.38 13.99 -1.28
N VAL A 152 19.25 14.28 -1.94
CA VAL A 152 19.19 15.14 -3.12
C VAL A 152 18.85 16.57 -2.67
N GLU A 153 19.88 17.42 -2.59
CA GLU A 153 19.74 18.83 -2.16
C GLU A 153 19.27 19.74 -3.32
N GLU A 154 19.77 19.49 -4.53
CA GLU A 154 19.38 20.19 -5.76
C GLU A 154 18.78 19.18 -6.75
N GLY A 155 17.46 18.99 -6.66
CA GLY A 155 16.72 18.06 -7.50
C GLY A 155 15.54 18.72 -8.22
N SER A 156 14.96 17.99 -9.18
CA SER A 156 13.79 18.44 -9.93
C SER A 156 12.75 17.34 -10.04
N ILE A 157 11.48 17.73 -10.13
CA ILE A 157 10.37 16.81 -10.41
C ILE A 157 10.00 16.90 -11.88
N THR A 158 9.95 15.75 -12.56
CA THR A 158 9.48 15.63 -13.94
C THR A 158 8.20 14.80 -13.98
N TRP A 159 7.16 15.33 -14.63
CA TRP A 159 5.86 14.68 -14.76
C TRP A 159 5.73 14.00 -16.11
N ARG A 160 5.43 12.71 -16.11
CA ARG A 160 5.05 11.99 -17.32
C ARG A 160 3.54 12.10 -17.55
N PRO A 161 3.09 12.03 -18.82
CA PRO A 161 1.67 11.90 -19.09
C PRO A 161 1.12 10.63 -18.41
N PRO A 162 -0.17 10.60 -18.06
CA PRO A 162 -0.78 9.40 -17.50
C PRO A 162 -0.50 8.19 -18.38
N ARG A 163 -0.09 7.08 -17.76
CA ARG A 163 0.15 5.83 -18.47
C ARG A 163 -1.14 5.40 -19.15
N SER A 164 -1.15 5.39 -20.48
CA SER A 164 -2.29 4.82 -21.21
C SER A 164 -2.43 3.36 -20.83
N SER A 165 -3.66 2.91 -20.64
CA SER A 165 -3.99 1.48 -20.67
C SER A 165 -3.41 0.90 -21.96
N ALA A 166 -2.31 0.17 -21.84
CA ALA A 166 -1.75 -0.51 -23.00
C ALA A 166 -2.73 -1.62 -23.36
N THR A 167 -3.57 -1.38 -24.37
CA THR A 167 -4.35 -2.42 -25.03
C THR A 167 -3.38 -3.44 -25.61
N THR A 168 -3.14 -4.55 -24.91
CA THR A 168 -2.81 -5.85 -25.53
C THR A 168 -3.12 -6.99 -24.56
#